data_AF-A0A383EMS3-F1
#
_entry.id   AF-A0A383EMS3-F1
#
_cell.length_a   1.000
_cell.length_b   1.000
_cell.length_c   1.000
_cell.angle_alpha   90.00
_cell.angle_beta   90.00
_cell.angle_gamma   90.00
#
_symmetry.space_group_name_H-M   'P 1'
#
loop_
_entity.id
_entity.type
_entity.pdbx_description
1 polymer ?
#
loop_
_entity_poly.entity_id
_entity_poly.type
_entity_poly.pdbx_seq_one_letter_code
_entity_poly.pdbx_strand_id
1 'polypeptide(L)'
;MIKCKYGTENRLFINHLGELIPCCFLNAEALNMGAGQPPKTLFGELNTKYDNSLHNQTIQEILDGPLFNGIIDSWETDNPVEKCYKTCDKKDRDVFVDDRLK
;
A
#
# COMPACT_ATOMS: atom_id res chain seq x y z
N MET A 1 4.07 6.58 -14.63
CA MET A 1 3.55 7.53 -13.62
C MET A 1 2.64 6.78 -12.67
N ILE A 2 3.10 6.60 -11.43
CA ILE A 2 2.35 5.97 -10.35
C ILE A 2 1.28 6.97 -9.88
N LYS A 3 0.07 6.49 -9.60
CA LYS A 3 -1.00 7.30 -9.01
C LYS A 3 -1.61 6.58 -7.81
N CYS A 4 -1.84 7.31 -6.73
CA CYS A 4 -2.58 6.80 -5.58
C CYS A 4 -4.06 6.65 -5.94
N LYS A 5 -4.63 5.44 -5.80
CA LYS A 5 -6.07 5.24 -6.04
C LYS A 5 -6.96 5.99 -5.05
N TYR A 6 -6.48 6.28 -3.84
CA TYR A 6 -7.19 7.17 -2.92
C TYR A 6 -7.35 8.56 -3.53
N GLY A 7 -6.23 9.24 -3.85
CA GLY A 7 -6.26 10.62 -4.33
C GLY A 7 -6.93 10.81 -5.70
N THR A 8 -7.10 9.75 -6.49
CA THR A 8 -7.72 9.85 -7.82
C THR A 8 -9.12 9.23 -7.92
N GLU A 9 -9.43 8.21 -7.11
CA GLU A 9 -10.67 7.43 -7.23
C GLU A 9 -11.47 7.38 -5.91
N ASN A 10 -11.03 8.08 -4.86
CA ASN A 10 -11.61 8.00 -3.50
C ASN A 10 -11.76 6.57 -2.98
N ARG A 11 -10.86 5.68 -3.43
CA ARG A 11 -10.89 4.27 -3.06
C ARG A 11 -9.94 4.01 -1.90
N LEU A 12 -10.51 3.54 -0.79
CA LEU A 12 -9.79 3.13 0.42
C LEU A 12 -9.69 1.62 0.49
N PHE A 13 -8.66 1.12 1.17
CA PHE A 13 -8.55 -0.28 1.54
C PHE A 13 -8.24 -0.40 3.03
N ILE A 14 -9.13 -1.07 3.75
CA ILE A 14 -9.01 -1.36 5.17
C ILE A 14 -8.83 -2.87 5.30
N ASN A 15 -7.81 -3.31 6.03
CA ASN A 15 -7.58 -4.74 6.26
C ASN A 15 -8.35 -5.24 7.49
N HIS A 16 -8.23 -6.54 7.80
CA HIS A 16 -8.95 -7.16 8.91
C HIS A 16 -8.40 -6.77 10.31
N LEU A 17 -7.25 -6.10 10.38
CA LEU A 17 -6.68 -5.55 11.61
C LEU A 17 -7.18 -4.12 11.89
N GLY A 18 -8.04 -3.58 11.03
CA GLY A 18 -8.51 -2.19 11.12
C GLY A 18 -7.48 -1.17 10.63
N GLU A 19 -6.45 -1.60 9.91
CA GLU A 19 -5.43 -0.71 9.35
C GLU A 19 -5.88 -0.17 8.00
N LEU A 20 -5.74 1.13 7.80
CA LEU A 20 -5.92 1.77 6.50
C LEU A 20 -4.60 1.77 5.74
N ILE A 21 -4.56 1.09 4.60
CA ILE A 21 -3.37 1.02 3.73
C ILE A 21 -3.71 1.48 2.31
N PRO A 22 -2.74 2.02 1.53
CA PRO A 22 -3.05 2.69 0.26
C PRO A 22 -3.50 1.75 -0.86
N CYS A 23 -3.25 0.44 -0.74
CA CYS A 23 -3.63 -0.53 -1.76
C CYS A 23 -3.68 -1.96 -1.24
N CYS A 24 -4.59 -2.79 -1.79
CA CYS A 24 -4.68 -4.21 -1.47
C CYS A 24 -3.41 -5.01 -1.82
N PHE A 25 -2.61 -4.57 -2.79
CA PHE A 25 -1.35 -5.23 -3.16
C PHE A 25 -0.29 -5.17 -2.06
N LEU A 26 -0.43 -4.26 -1.09
CA LEU A 26 0.44 -4.13 0.08
C LEU A 26 -0.07 -4.94 1.27
N ASN A 27 -1.30 -5.46 1.21
CA ASN A 27 -1.95 -6.11 2.34
C ASN A 27 -1.19 -7.35 2.81
N ALA A 28 -0.67 -8.18 1.90
CA ALA A 28 0.07 -9.38 2.29
C ALA A 28 1.29 -9.05 3.16
N GLU A 29 1.98 -7.95 2.85
CA GLU A 29 3.12 -7.50 3.66
C GLU A 29 2.66 -6.90 4.99
N ALA A 30 1.59 -6.08 4.98
CA ALA A 30 0.98 -5.56 6.21
C ALA A 30 0.62 -6.68 7.19
N LEU A 31 0.01 -7.76 6.69
CA LEU A 31 -0.34 -8.93 7.49
C LEU A 31 0.88 -9.69 8.03
N ASN A 32 1.94 -9.82 7.24
CA ASN A 32 3.18 -10.43 7.72
C ASN A 32 3.76 -9.64 8.90
N MET A 33 3.71 -8.31 8.85
CA MET A 33 4.17 -7.45 9.94
C MET A 33 3.26 -7.53 11.16
N GLY A 34 1.93 -7.54 10.97
CA GLY A 34 0.97 -7.80 12.05
C GLY A 34 1.18 -9.17 12.72
N ALA A 35 1.72 -10.15 11.98
CA ALA A 35 2.13 -11.46 12.50
C ALA A 35 3.54 -11.47 13.15
N GLY A 36 4.19 -10.32 13.31
CA GLY A 36 5.49 -10.18 13.97
C GLY A 36 6.70 -10.44 13.07
N GLN A 37 6.52 -10.55 11.75
CA GLN A 37 7.66 -10.65 10.83
C GLN A 37 8.33 -9.29 10.65
N PRO A 38 9.67 -9.24 10.52
CA PRO A 38 10.38 -7.99 10.30
C PRO A 38 10.06 -7.38 8.92
N PRO A 39 10.15 -6.05 8.77
CA PRO A 39 9.98 -5.40 7.48
C PRO A 39 11.08 -5.84 6.51
N LYS A 40 10.71 -6.04 5.24
CA LYS A 40 11.64 -6.45 4.17
C LYS A 40 11.71 -5.47 3.01
N THR A 41 10.79 -4.50 2.98
CA THR A 41 10.69 -3.49 1.93
C THR A 41 10.53 -2.11 2.56
N LEU A 42 10.68 -1.07 1.76
CA LEU A 42 10.40 0.31 2.18
C LEU A 42 8.96 0.47 2.68
N PHE A 43 7.97 -0.20 2.08
CA PHE A 43 6.61 -0.16 2.62
C PHE A 43 6.57 -0.72 4.03
N GLY A 44 7.23 -1.86 4.27
CA GLY A 44 7.27 -2.46 5.59
C GLY A 44 7.93 -1.56 6.63
N GLU A 45 9.04 -0.91 6.26
CA GLU A 45 9.71 0.07 7.14
C GLU A 45 8.79 1.25 7.48
N LEU A 46 8.06 1.78 6.50
CA LEU A 46 7.11 2.87 6.72
C LEU A 46 5.91 2.43 7.58
N ASN A 47 5.33 1.27 7.30
CA ASN A 47 4.13 0.75 7.98
C ASN A 47 4.42 0.30 9.43
N THR A 48 5.66 -0.12 9.73
CA THR A 48 6.06 -0.42 11.12
C THR A 48 6.38 0.83 11.92
N LYS A 49 6.80 1.91 11.25
CA LYS A 49 7.16 3.17 11.90
C LYS A 49 5.95 4.05 12.21
N TYR A 50 4.91 4.01 11.38
CA TYR A 50 3.78 4.92 11.45
C TYR A 50 2.47 4.18 11.69
N ASP A 51 1.74 4.60 12.71
CA ASP A 51 0.43 4.06 13.04
C ASP A 51 -0.60 4.48 11.97
N ASN A 52 -1.28 3.49 11.42
CA ASN A 52 -2.35 3.62 10.43
C ASN A 52 -3.62 2.88 10.85
N SER A 53 -3.78 2.62 12.16
CA SER A 53 -4.94 1.92 12.70
C SER A 53 -6.11 2.86 12.94
N LEU A 54 -7.30 2.44 12.45
CA LEU A 54 -8.56 3.12 12.74
C LEU A 54 -9.02 2.98 14.20
N HIS A 55 -8.33 2.16 14.99
CA HIS A 55 -8.54 2.09 16.43
C HIS A 55 -7.98 3.31 17.17
N ASN A 56 -7.00 4.01 16.56
CA ASN A 56 -6.27 5.10 17.19
C ASN A 56 -6.47 6.45 16.49
N GLN A 57 -6.77 6.44 15.19
CA GLN A 57 -6.83 7.63 14.35
C GLN A 57 -8.07 7.61 13.43
N THR A 58 -8.50 8.80 13.02
CA THR A 58 -9.52 8.95 11.98
C THR A 58 -8.95 8.65 10.59
N ILE A 59 -9.85 8.36 9.63
CA ILE A 59 -9.46 8.15 8.23
C ILE A 59 -8.61 9.31 7.69
N GLN A 60 -9.03 10.56 7.94
CA GLN A 60 -8.32 11.73 7.40
C GLN A 60 -6.93 11.91 8.02
N GLU A 61 -6.79 11.69 9.33
CA GLU A 61 -5.48 11.75 10.00
C GLU A 61 -4.48 10.73 9.43
N ILE A 62 -4.96 9.52 9.11
CA ILE A 62 -4.10 8.49 8.51
C ILE A 62 -3.72 8.86 7.07
N LEU A 63 -4.67 9.39 6.29
CA LEU A 63 -4.46 9.76 4.88
C LEU A 63 -3.51 10.94 4.71
N ASP A 64 -3.62 11.93 5.59
CA ASP A 64 -2.68 13.08 5.66
C ASP A 64 -1.41 12.72 6.43
N GLY A 65 -1.35 11.50 6.96
CA GLY A 65 -0.31 11.01 7.85
C GLY A 65 0.99 10.61 7.15
N PRO A 66 2.04 10.37 7.95
CA PRO A 66 3.39 10.13 7.44
C PRO A 66 3.55 8.82 6.66
N LEU A 67 2.68 7.83 6.86
CA LEU A 67 2.68 6.60 6.05
C LEU A 67 2.33 6.91 4.60
N PHE A 68 1.18 7.56 4.36
CA PHE A 68 0.70 7.86 3.01
C PHE A 68 1.62 8.84 2.30
N ASN A 69 2.04 9.92 2.99
CA ASN A 69 3.00 10.87 2.44
C ASN A 69 4.33 10.20 2.11
N GLY A 70 4.90 9.40 3.01
CA GLY A 70 6.16 8.71 2.77
C GLY A 70 6.12 7.75 1.58
N ILE A 71 4.97 7.09 1.35
CA ILE A 71 4.77 6.24 0.17
C ILE A 71 4.74 7.10 -1.10
N ILE A 72 3.99 8.21 -1.11
CA ILE A 72 3.88 9.12 -2.26
C ILE A 72 5.24 9.74 -2.58
N ASP A 73 5.93 10.26 -1.58
CA ASP A 73 7.24 10.90 -1.70
C ASP A 73 8.28 9.92 -2.26
N SER A 74 8.20 8.63 -1.91
CA SER A 74 9.12 7.61 -2.44
C SER A 74 9.10 7.48 -3.95
N TRP A 75 7.97 7.80 -4.61
CA TRP A 75 7.79 7.58 -6.05
C TRP A 75 8.67 8.46 -6.93
N GLU A 76 9.13 9.59 -6.40
CA GLU A 76 10.01 10.54 -7.09
C GLU A 76 11.50 10.32 -6.73
N THR A 77 11.82 9.20 -6.06
CA THR A 77 13.19 8.84 -5.65
C THR A 77 13.71 7.63 -6.43
N ASP A 78 15.01 7.37 -6.31
CA ASP A 78 15.64 6.16 -6.88
C ASP A 78 15.24 4.85 -6.15
N ASN A 79 14.53 4.95 -5.02
CA ASN A 79 14.08 3.81 -4.22
C ASN A 79 12.58 3.91 -3.90
N PRO A 80 11.69 3.79 -4.90
CA PRO A 80 10.26 3.82 -4.66
C PRO A 80 9.79 2.58 -3.89
N VAL A 81 8.62 2.66 -3.25
CA VAL A 81 7.95 1.44 -2.74
C VAL A 81 7.81 0.43 -3.88
N GLU A 82 8.54 -0.69 -3.76
CA GLU A 82 8.77 -1.64 -4.84
C GLU A 82 7.46 -2.16 -5.45
N LYS A 83 6.48 -2.46 -4.59
CA LYS A 83 5.17 -2.95 -5.02
C LYS A 83 4.39 -1.90 -5.81
N CYS A 84 4.47 -0.61 -5.42
CA CYS A 84 3.88 0.49 -6.18
C CYS A 84 4.50 0.59 -7.57
N TYR A 85 5.83 0.49 -7.68
CA TYR A 85 6.53 0.51 -8.96
C TYR A 85 6.16 -0.67 -9.85
N LYS A 86 6.25 -1.91 -9.34
CA LYS A 86 5.92 -3.14 -10.09
C LYS A 86 4.47 -3.13 -10.57
N THR A 87 3.53 -2.92 -9.65
CA THR A 87 2.11 -3.04 -9.95
C THR A 87 1.56 -1.84 -10.73
N CYS A 88 1.93 -0.60 -10.36
CA CYS A 88 1.33 0.59 -10.97
C CYS A 88 2.11 1.12 -12.17
N ASP A 89 3.45 1.15 -12.12
CA ASP A 89 4.28 1.67 -13.21
C ASP A 89 4.57 0.61 -14.28
N LYS A 90 5.12 -0.54 -13.89
CA LYS A 90 5.40 -1.65 -14.82
C LYS A 90 4.16 -2.43 -15.24
N LYS A 91 3.04 -2.24 -14.54
CA LYS A 91 1.79 -2.99 -14.75
C LYS A 91 2.00 -4.51 -14.65
N ASP A 92 2.97 -4.92 -13.84
CA ASP A 92 3.22 -6.32 -13.50
C ASP A 92 2.17 -6.78 -12.50
N ARG A 93 1.10 -7.35 -13.05
CA ARG A 93 -0.10 -7.81 -12.33
C ARG A 93 -0.51 -9.14 -12.95
N ASP A 94 -1.06 -10.02 -12.14
CA ASP A 94 -1.64 -11.26 -12.64
C ASP A 94 -2.73 -10.93 -13.68
N VAL A 95 -2.50 -11.38 -14.91
CA VAL A 95 -3.51 -11.33 -15.98
C VAL A 95 -4.17 -12.69 -15.98
N PHE A 96 -5.43 -12.74 -15.56
CA PHE A 96 -6.25 -13.95 -15.72
C PHE A 96 -6.54 -14.13 -17.21
N VAL A 97 -5.83 -15.06 -17.86
CA VAL A 97 -6.17 -15.51 -19.21
C VAL A 97 -7.23 -16.59 -19.07
N ASP A 98 -8.47 -16.30 -19.45
CA ASP A 98 -9.51 -17.33 -19.54
C ASP A 98 -9.38 -18.03 -20.89
N ASP A 99 -8.66 -19.16 -20.91
CA ASP A 99 -8.45 -19.98 -22.10
C ASP A 99 -9.76 -20.62 -22.63
N ARG A 100 -10.91 -20.43 -21.96
CA ARG A 100 -12.21 -21.03 -22.30
C ARG A 100 -13.14 -20.13 -23.13
N LEU A 101 -12.69 -18.93 -23.52
CA LEU A 101 -13.44 -18.00 -24.39
C LEU A 101 -12.81 -17.85 -25.79
N LYS A 102 -12.24 -18.93 -26.34
CA LYS A 102 -11.84 -19.02 -27.75
C LYS A 102 -12.90 -19.70 -28.59
#